data_AF-A0A516IHY1-F1
#
_entry.id   AF-A0A516IHY1-F1
#
_cell.length_a   1.000
_cell.length_b   1.000
_cell.length_c   1.000
_cell.angle_alpha   90.00
_cell.angle_beta   90.00
_cell.angle_gamma   90.00
#
_symmetry.space_group_name_H-M   'P 1'
#
loop_
_entity.id
_entity.type
_entity.pdbx_description
1 polymer ?
#
loop_
_entity_poly.entity_id
_entity_poly.type
_entity_poly.pdbx_seq_one_letter_code
_entity_poly.pdbx_strand_id
1 'polypeptide(L)'
;MDSEEPPNVRVACSGDIDEVVRLMHDAAAWMSAKGTPAWDVARIDRTFAETFVLRSELLVASCSDGIVGCCTLSAEDPEFWPDALKGEAAYLHKLAVRRTHAGRGVSSALIEACRHAARTQGCAKLRLDCHPNLRGLYERLGFTHVDTFNPGWDPTFIAERLELEI
;
A
#
# COMPACT_ATOMS: atom_id res chain seq x y z
N MET A 1 -22.94 10.70 18.30
CA MET A 1 -22.52 9.83 17.18
C MET A 1 -21.02 9.80 17.24
N ASP A 2 -20.45 8.69 17.70
CA ASP A 2 -19.03 8.56 18.00
C ASP A 2 -18.21 8.93 16.77
N SER A 3 -17.62 10.12 16.80
CA SER A 3 -16.53 10.49 15.90
C SER A 3 -15.35 9.63 16.31
N GLU A 4 -15.28 8.45 15.70
CA GLU A 4 -14.14 7.55 15.81
C GLU A 4 -12.89 8.34 15.40
N GLU A 5 -11.94 8.49 16.33
CA GLU A 5 -10.71 9.22 16.06
C GLU A 5 -10.00 8.60 14.84
N PRO A 6 -9.52 9.43 13.89
CA PRO A 6 -8.81 8.90 12.74
C PRO A 6 -7.58 8.11 13.21
N PRO A 7 -7.24 6.99 12.55
CA PRO A 7 -6.11 6.18 12.99
C PRO A 7 -4.83 7.00 12.96
N ASN A 8 -3.99 6.82 13.99
CA ASN A 8 -2.68 7.43 14.04
C ASN A 8 -1.74 6.73 13.05
N VAL A 9 -1.24 7.47 12.06
CA VAL A 9 -0.33 6.94 11.04
C VAL A 9 1.09 7.42 11.32
N ARG A 10 2.04 6.46 11.33
CA ARG A 10 3.46 6.74 11.54
C ARG A 10 4.33 5.75 10.77
N VAL A 11 5.61 6.09 10.63
CA VAL A 11 6.63 5.11 10.20
C VAL A 11 6.69 3.98 11.22
N ALA A 12 6.77 2.76 10.73
CA ALA A 12 6.89 1.56 11.54
C ALA A 12 8.27 1.47 12.20
N CYS A 13 8.32 0.91 13.39
CA CYS A 13 9.56 0.58 14.09
C CYS A 13 9.74 -0.94 14.20
N SER A 14 10.88 -1.40 14.73
CA SER A 14 11.16 -2.82 14.88
C SER A 14 10.15 -3.57 15.76
N GLY A 15 9.49 -2.88 16.70
CA GLY A 15 8.44 -3.45 17.52
C GLY A 15 7.15 -3.80 16.76
N ASP A 16 6.95 -3.24 15.57
CA ASP A 16 5.73 -3.43 14.78
C ASP A 16 5.81 -4.65 13.83
N ILE A 17 7.01 -5.22 13.64
CA ILE A 17 7.30 -6.17 12.55
C ILE A 17 6.36 -7.39 12.57
N ASP A 18 6.22 -8.06 13.72
CA ASP A 18 5.41 -9.27 13.80
C ASP A 18 3.93 -9.00 13.50
N GLU A 19 3.42 -7.86 13.96
CA GLU A 19 2.02 -7.51 13.75
C GLU A 19 1.76 -7.09 12.30
N VAL A 20 2.71 -6.40 11.66
CA VAL A 20 2.63 -6.08 10.22
C VAL A 20 2.65 -7.34 9.36
N VAL A 21 3.59 -8.26 9.61
CA VAL A 21 3.67 -9.52 8.86
C VAL A 21 2.38 -10.31 9.00
N ARG A 22 1.86 -10.45 10.22
CA ARG A 22 0.57 -11.10 10.47
C ARG A 22 -0.57 -10.41 9.71
N LEU A 23 -0.65 -9.08 9.78
CA LEU A 23 -1.69 -8.31 9.09
C LEU A 23 -1.65 -8.52 7.57
N MET A 24 -0.46 -8.50 6.96
CA MET A 24 -0.31 -8.72 5.52
C MET A 24 -0.66 -10.15 5.12
N HIS A 25 -0.32 -11.14 5.94
CA HIS A 25 -0.71 -12.55 5.74
C HIS A 25 -2.23 -12.72 5.80
N ASP A 26 -2.89 -12.13 6.82
CA ASP A 26 -4.36 -12.17 6.95
C ASP A 26 -5.04 -11.53 5.73
N ALA A 27 -4.52 -10.40 5.24
CA ALA A 27 -5.02 -9.73 4.05
C ALA A 27 -4.84 -10.58 2.78
N ALA A 28 -3.67 -11.17 2.59
CA ALA A 28 -3.38 -12.04 1.46
C ALA A 28 -4.26 -13.31 1.46
N ALA A 29 -4.45 -13.94 2.63
CA ALA A 29 -5.33 -15.08 2.80
C ALA A 29 -6.79 -14.73 2.46
N TRP A 30 -7.27 -13.57 2.92
CA TRP A 30 -8.61 -13.09 2.60
C TRP A 30 -8.80 -12.84 1.10
N MET A 31 -7.82 -12.19 0.45
CA MET A 31 -7.84 -11.93 -1.00
C MET A 31 -7.84 -13.24 -1.82
N SER A 32 -7.02 -14.22 -1.41
CA SER A 32 -6.99 -15.56 -2.02
C SER A 32 -8.33 -16.27 -1.89
N ALA A 33 -8.96 -16.22 -0.70
CA ALA A 33 -10.30 -16.79 -0.47
C ALA A 33 -11.41 -16.10 -1.30
N LYS A 34 -11.17 -14.89 -1.80
CA LYS A 34 -12.06 -14.17 -2.73
C LYS A 34 -11.77 -14.46 -4.21
N GLY A 35 -10.80 -15.32 -4.52
CA GLY A 35 -10.42 -15.68 -5.89
C GLY A 35 -9.56 -14.61 -6.57
N THR A 36 -8.94 -13.72 -5.81
CA THR A 36 -8.00 -12.71 -6.33
C THR A 36 -6.73 -12.75 -5.51
N PRO A 37 -5.87 -13.77 -5.67
CA PRO A 37 -4.60 -13.84 -4.93
C PRO A 37 -3.77 -12.58 -5.20
N ALA A 38 -3.36 -11.90 -4.14
CA ALA A 38 -2.68 -10.60 -4.24
C ALA A 38 -1.16 -10.73 -4.20
N TRP A 39 -0.61 -11.38 -3.16
CA TRP A 39 0.83 -11.43 -2.89
C TRP A 39 1.28 -12.84 -2.58
N ASP A 40 2.52 -13.14 -2.94
CA ASP A 40 3.22 -14.33 -2.46
C ASP A 40 3.59 -14.13 -0.97
N VAL A 41 2.85 -14.80 -0.09
CA VAL A 41 3.04 -14.72 1.37
C VAL A 41 4.40 -15.28 1.81
N ALA A 42 5.03 -16.14 1.01
CA ALA A 42 6.38 -16.64 1.30
C ALA A 42 7.43 -15.52 1.20
N ARG A 43 7.14 -14.44 0.47
CA ARG A 43 8.00 -13.25 0.35
C ARG A 43 7.67 -12.16 1.37
N ILE A 44 6.65 -12.35 2.20
CA ILE A 44 6.26 -11.42 3.26
C ILE A 44 6.64 -12.04 4.60
N ASP A 45 7.94 -12.04 4.90
CA ASP A 45 8.47 -12.54 6.17
C ASP A 45 8.98 -11.39 7.05
N ARG A 46 9.58 -11.75 8.18
CA ARG A 46 10.22 -10.78 9.08
C ARG A 46 11.31 -9.98 8.38
N THR A 47 12.14 -10.62 7.56
CA THR A 47 13.25 -9.95 6.84
C THR A 47 12.75 -8.92 5.83
N PHE A 48 11.64 -9.23 5.14
CA PHE A 48 10.91 -8.26 4.33
C PHE A 48 10.55 -7.03 5.17
N ALA A 49 9.83 -7.20 6.28
CA ALA A 49 9.39 -6.07 7.10
C ALA A 49 10.56 -5.28 7.70
N GLU A 50 11.61 -5.97 8.18
CA GLU A 50 12.85 -5.35 8.68
C GLU A 50 13.51 -4.45 7.64
N THR A 51 13.56 -4.89 6.39
CA THR A 51 14.14 -4.12 5.29
C THR A 51 13.41 -2.79 5.09
N PHE A 52 12.07 -2.81 5.07
CA PHE A 52 11.28 -1.57 4.90
C PHE A 52 11.30 -0.69 6.15
N VAL A 53 11.35 -1.27 7.36
CA VAL A 53 11.53 -0.51 8.61
C VAL A 53 12.88 0.23 8.59
N LEU A 54 13.97 -0.45 8.24
CA LEU A 54 15.31 0.15 8.19
C LEU A 54 15.40 1.32 7.21
N ARG A 55 14.64 1.26 6.11
CA ARG A 55 14.59 2.31 5.08
C ARG A 55 13.56 3.41 5.38
N SER A 56 12.80 3.30 6.48
CA SER A 56 11.65 4.17 6.78
C SER A 56 10.57 4.18 5.69
N GLU A 57 10.43 3.05 4.99
CA GLU A 57 9.53 2.85 3.86
C GLU A 57 8.28 2.05 4.24
N LEU A 58 8.12 1.68 5.52
CA LEU A 58 6.92 1.01 6.04
C LEU A 58 6.13 1.97 6.93
N LEU A 59 4.85 2.17 6.62
CA LEU A 59 3.93 2.96 7.43
C LEU A 59 2.89 2.04 8.08
N VAL A 60 2.51 2.37 9.31
CA VAL A 60 1.46 1.69 10.08
C VAL A 60 0.40 2.67 10.53
N ALA A 61 -0.85 2.24 10.46
CA ALA A 61 -2.01 2.90 11.01
C ALA A 61 -2.43 2.17 12.29
N SER A 62 -2.59 2.90 13.39
CA SER A 62 -2.88 2.35 14.71
C SER A 62 -4.03 3.05 15.41
N CYS A 63 -4.78 2.28 16.19
CA CYS A 63 -5.86 2.74 17.08
C CYS A 63 -5.69 2.07 18.47
N SER A 64 -6.69 2.17 19.35
CA SER A 64 -6.73 1.46 20.64
C SER A 64 -6.51 -0.06 20.50
N ASP A 65 -6.88 -0.64 19.35
CA ASP A 65 -6.82 -2.08 19.08
C ASP A 65 -5.45 -2.55 18.54
N GLY A 66 -4.45 -1.68 18.51
CA GLY A 66 -3.13 -1.94 17.93
C GLY A 66 -3.03 -1.52 16.46
N ILE A 67 -2.19 -2.21 15.68
CA ILE A 67 -1.97 -1.88 14.26
C ILE A 67 -3.13 -2.39 13.41
N VAL A 68 -3.89 -1.46 12.84
CA VAL A 68 -5.12 -1.74 12.06
C VAL A 68 -4.90 -1.60 10.55
N GLY A 69 -3.75 -1.09 10.12
CA GLY A 69 -3.39 -1.00 8.71
C GLY A 69 -1.90 -0.80 8.51
N CYS A 70 -1.41 -1.12 7.31
CA CYS A 70 -0.04 -0.82 6.89
C CYS A 70 0.04 -0.63 5.38
N CYS A 71 1.13 0.00 4.93
CA CYS A 71 1.56 0.03 3.53
C CYS A 71 3.06 0.26 3.45
N THR A 72 3.65 -0.03 2.30
CA THR A 72 5.03 0.35 1.99
C THR A 72 5.05 1.49 0.96
N LEU A 73 6.04 2.37 1.05
CA LEU A 73 6.25 3.48 0.13
C LEU A 73 7.68 3.46 -0.40
N SER A 74 7.84 3.20 -1.69
CA SER A 74 9.14 3.16 -2.37
C SER A 74 9.39 4.44 -3.15
N ALA A 75 10.66 4.83 -3.30
CA ALA A 75 11.04 5.96 -4.15
C ALA A 75 11.05 5.62 -5.66
N GLU A 76 11.18 4.34 -5.99
CA GLU A 76 11.30 3.82 -7.35
C GLU A 76 10.59 2.47 -7.45
N ASP A 77 9.99 2.18 -8.61
CA ASP A 77 9.38 0.89 -8.93
C ASP A 77 9.59 0.54 -10.41
N PRO A 78 10.82 0.16 -10.82
CA PRO A 78 11.12 -0.12 -12.21
C PRO A 78 10.43 -1.39 -12.73
N GLU A 79 9.91 -2.26 -11.85
CA GLU A 79 9.21 -3.48 -12.26
C GLU A 79 7.85 -3.15 -12.88
N PHE A 80 7.06 -2.29 -12.22
CA PHE A 80 5.77 -1.88 -12.74
C PHE A 80 5.82 -0.53 -13.46
N TRP A 81 6.84 0.31 -13.28
CA TRP A 81 6.98 1.64 -13.89
C TRP A 81 8.37 1.86 -14.51
N PRO A 82 8.75 1.09 -15.55
CA PRO A 82 10.10 1.10 -16.10
C PRO A 82 10.50 2.43 -16.77
N ASP A 83 9.53 3.19 -17.28
CA ASP A 83 9.76 4.45 -17.99
C ASP A 83 9.67 5.69 -17.08
N ALA A 84 9.45 5.50 -15.77
CA ALA A 84 9.26 6.62 -14.85
C ALA A 84 10.58 7.33 -14.54
N LEU A 85 10.53 8.66 -14.47
CA LEU A 85 11.69 9.46 -14.14
C LEU A 85 11.93 9.43 -12.62
N LYS A 86 13.21 9.32 -12.23
CA LYS A 86 13.60 9.35 -10.81
C LYS A 86 13.13 10.64 -10.14
N GLY A 87 12.45 10.51 -9.00
CA GLY A 87 11.93 11.64 -8.23
C GLY A 87 10.63 12.25 -8.77
N GLU A 88 10.06 11.71 -9.85
CA GLU A 88 8.75 12.15 -10.34
C GLU A 88 7.62 11.75 -9.37
N ALA A 89 7.70 10.52 -8.85
CA ALA A 89 6.68 9.93 -8.00
C ALA A 89 7.29 9.06 -6.91
N ALA A 90 6.54 8.88 -5.82
CA ALA A 90 6.72 7.76 -4.90
C ALA A 90 5.66 6.69 -5.18
N TYR A 91 5.92 5.44 -4.76
CA TYR A 91 5.14 4.27 -5.14
C TYR A 91 4.56 3.58 -3.91
N LEU A 92 3.23 3.58 -3.80
CA LEU A 92 2.50 2.93 -2.74
C LEU A 92 2.31 1.44 -3.07
N HIS A 93 2.79 0.56 -2.19
CA HIS A 93 2.58 -0.87 -2.29
C HIS A 93 2.01 -1.47 -1.00
N LYS A 94 1.56 -2.73 -1.11
CA LYS A 94 1.19 -3.60 0.03
C LYS A 94 0.21 -2.95 1.02
N LEU A 95 -0.74 -2.15 0.52
CA LEU A 95 -1.78 -1.54 1.36
C LEU A 95 -2.69 -2.64 1.94
N ALA A 96 -2.61 -2.84 3.25
CA ALA A 96 -3.42 -3.80 4.00
C ALA A 96 -4.20 -3.11 5.11
N VAL A 97 -5.45 -3.52 5.32
CA VAL A 97 -6.30 -3.05 6.42
C VAL A 97 -6.88 -4.25 7.14
N ARG A 98 -6.82 -4.24 8.47
CA ARG A 98 -7.42 -5.28 9.31
C ARG A 98 -8.91 -5.35 9.00
N ARG A 99 -9.44 -6.56 8.78
CA ARG A 99 -10.82 -6.74 8.27
C ARG A 99 -11.90 -6.12 9.16
N THR A 100 -11.69 -6.11 10.47
CA THR A 100 -12.58 -5.46 11.46
C THR A 100 -12.55 -3.92 11.40
N HIS A 101 -11.60 -3.36 10.65
CA HIS A 101 -11.38 -1.91 10.49
C HIS A 101 -11.60 -1.42 9.05
N ALA A 102 -11.98 -2.31 8.14
CA ALA A 102 -12.25 -1.95 6.76
C ALA A 102 -13.50 -1.05 6.66
N GLY A 103 -13.43 -0.03 5.80
CA GLY A 103 -14.49 0.97 5.64
C GLY A 103 -14.47 2.09 6.70
N ARG A 104 -13.53 2.07 7.64
CA ARG A 104 -13.38 3.09 8.71
C ARG A 104 -12.25 4.10 8.43
N GLY A 105 -12.01 4.41 7.15
CA GLY A 105 -11.04 5.43 6.74
C GLY A 105 -9.56 5.08 6.84
N VAL A 106 -9.18 3.86 7.26
CA VAL A 106 -7.76 3.45 7.42
C VAL A 106 -6.93 3.61 6.14
N SER A 107 -7.46 3.17 4.99
CA SER A 107 -6.79 3.33 3.70
C SER A 107 -6.56 4.80 3.35
N SER A 108 -7.56 5.65 3.59
CA SER A 108 -7.47 7.10 3.33
C SER A 108 -6.39 7.75 4.19
N ALA A 109 -6.31 7.40 5.47
CA ALA A 109 -5.28 7.91 6.38
C ALA A 109 -3.86 7.49 5.96
N LEU A 110 -3.68 6.22 5.57
CA LEU A 110 -2.39 5.72 5.07
C LEU A 110 -1.98 6.43 3.77
N ILE A 111 -2.92 6.59 2.83
CA ILE A 111 -2.66 7.31 1.57
C ILE A 111 -2.29 8.76 1.84
N GLU A 112 -2.97 9.46 2.75
CA GLU A 112 -2.61 10.84 3.08
C GLU A 112 -1.19 10.94 3.66
N ALA A 113 -0.81 10.02 4.55
CA ALA A 113 0.55 9.95 5.06
C ALA A 113 1.58 9.68 3.94
N CYS A 114 1.25 8.82 2.97
CA CYS A 114 2.10 8.59 1.80
C CYS A 114 2.21 9.82 0.90
N ARG A 115 1.14 10.58 0.69
CA ARG A 115 1.18 11.86 -0.04
C ARG A 115 2.11 12.85 0.65
N HIS A 116 2.00 12.99 1.97
CA HIS A 116 2.88 13.86 2.74
C HIS A 116 4.34 13.42 2.61
N ALA A 117 4.63 12.13 2.81
CA ALA A 117 5.98 11.59 2.68
C ALA A 117 6.56 11.81 1.26
N ALA A 118 5.78 11.54 0.22
CA ALA A 118 6.19 11.77 -1.17
C ALA A 118 6.50 13.25 -1.44
N ARG A 119 5.68 14.19 -0.95
CA ARG A 119 5.99 15.64 -1.03
C ARG A 119 7.29 15.99 -0.33
N THR A 120 7.55 15.43 0.86
CA THR A 120 8.82 15.69 1.57
C THR A 120 10.04 15.14 0.84
N GLN A 121 9.86 14.12 0.00
CA GLN A 121 10.89 13.58 -0.89
C GLN A 121 11.04 14.39 -2.20
N GLY A 122 10.24 15.44 -2.40
CA GLY A 122 10.25 16.28 -3.60
C GLY A 122 9.50 15.69 -4.79
N CYS A 123 8.71 14.62 -4.59
CA CYS A 123 7.89 14.04 -5.64
C CYS A 123 6.62 14.88 -5.87
N ALA A 124 6.19 14.96 -7.12
CA ALA A 124 4.95 15.64 -7.51
C ALA A 124 3.75 14.67 -7.58
N LYS A 125 4.02 13.35 -7.54
CA LYS A 125 3.00 12.31 -7.69
C LYS A 125 3.14 11.20 -6.66
N LEU A 126 2.01 10.56 -6.37
CA LEU A 126 1.94 9.24 -5.74
C LEU A 126 1.38 8.26 -6.76
N ARG A 127 2.07 7.15 -6.99
CA ARG A 127 1.71 6.11 -7.97
C ARG A 127 1.47 4.78 -7.29
N LEU A 128 0.65 3.95 -7.92
CA LEU A 128 0.48 2.54 -7.55
C LEU A 128 0.08 1.72 -8.76
N ASP A 129 0.29 0.42 -8.66
CA ASP A 129 -0.32 -0.59 -9.52
C ASP A 129 -1.34 -1.42 -8.73
N CYS A 130 -2.37 -1.92 -9.40
CA CYS A 130 -3.35 -2.79 -8.77
C CYS A 130 -4.02 -3.75 -9.75
N HIS A 131 -4.67 -4.78 -9.21
CA HIS A 131 -5.57 -5.63 -9.99
C HIS A 131 -6.82 -4.83 -10.41
N PRO A 132 -7.37 -5.03 -11.64
CA PRO A 132 -8.50 -4.24 -12.17
C PRO A 132 -9.73 -4.10 -11.27
N ASN A 133 -10.03 -5.11 -10.45
CA ASN A 133 -11.15 -5.05 -9.50
C ASN A 133 -10.97 -4.03 -8.36
N LEU A 134 -9.75 -3.51 -8.15
CA LEU A 134 -9.44 -2.49 -7.15
C LEU A 134 -9.44 -1.07 -7.72
N ARG A 135 -9.55 -0.88 -9.04
CA ARG A 135 -9.55 0.45 -9.69
C ARG A 135 -10.51 1.42 -9.01
N GLY A 136 -11.78 1.03 -8.92
CA GLY A 136 -12.83 1.87 -8.37
C GLY A 136 -12.65 2.17 -6.88
N LEU A 137 -11.88 1.36 -6.13
CA LEU A 137 -11.50 1.70 -4.76
C LEU A 137 -10.52 2.87 -4.76
N TYR A 138 -9.47 2.81 -5.57
CA TYR A 138 -8.45 3.85 -5.64
C TYR A 138 -8.95 5.14 -6.31
N GLU A 139 -9.84 5.05 -7.29
CA GLU A 139 -10.51 6.23 -7.89
C GLU A 139 -11.33 7.01 -6.85
N ARG A 140 -12.05 6.30 -5.96
CA ARG A 140 -12.75 6.95 -4.83
C ARG A 140 -11.79 7.58 -3.81
N LEU A 141 -10.53 7.17 -3.81
CA LEU A 141 -9.47 7.73 -2.97
C LEU A 141 -8.66 8.82 -3.70
N GLY A 142 -9.12 9.24 -4.89
CA GLY A 142 -8.58 10.37 -5.66
C GLY A 142 -7.59 10.00 -6.75
N PHE A 143 -7.22 8.72 -6.90
CA PHE A 143 -6.33 8.29 -7.97
C PHE A 143 -7.02 8.33 -9.33
N THR A 144 -6.25 8.56 -10.38
CA THR A 144 -6.68 8.49 -11.77
C THR A 144 -5.96 7.36 -12.49
N HIS A 145 -6.71 6.63 -13.33
CA HIS A 145 -6.15 5.57 -14.19
C HIS A 145 -5.18 6.15 -15.22
N VAL A 146 -4.01 5.51 -15.37
CA VAL A 146 -2.97 5.85 -16.35
C VAL A 146 -3.03 4.88 -17.53
N ASP A 147 -2.81 3.59 -17.27
CA ASP A 147 -2.85 2.55 -18.29
C ASP A 147 -3.17 1.16 -17.69
N THR A 148 -3.42 0.20 -18.57
CA THR A 148 -3.63 -1.21 -18.24
C THR A 148 -2.57 -2.00 -18.98
N PHE A 149 -1.84 -2.85 -18.28
CA PHE A 149 -0.69 -3.56 -18.84
C PHE A 149 -0.53 -4.97 -18.30
N ASN A 150 0.30 -5.76 -18.99
CA ASN A 150 0.77 -7.07 -18.55
C ASN A 150 2.28 -6.95 -18.24
N PRO A 151 2.74 -7.29 -17.02
CA PRO A 151 4.15 -7.21 -16.63
C PRO A 151 5.05 -8.30 -17.26
N GLY A 152 4.46 -9.26 -17.99
CA GLY A 152 5.17 -10.21 -18.85
C GLY A 152 5.50 -11.56 -18.23
N TRP A 153 5.37 -11.72 -16.90
CA TRP A 153 5.65 -12.99 -16.21
C TRP A 153 4.48 -13.98 -16.21
N ASP A 154 3.24 -13.50 -16.43
CA ASP A 154 2.04 -14.33 -16.63
C ASP A 154 1.17 -13.70 -17.72
N PRO A 155 0.91 -14.37 -18.85
CA PRO A 155 0.13 -13.83 -19.96
C PRO A 155 -1.34 -13.53 -19.59
N THR A 156 -1.84 -14.09 -18.49
CA THR A 156 -3.21 -13.89 -18.00
C THR A 156 -3.31 -12.79 -16.94
N PHE A 157 -2.18 -12.37 -16.36
CA PHE A 157 -2.16 -11.32 -15.35
C PHE A 157 -2.25 -9.94 -16.00
N ILE A 158 -3.19 -9.13 -15.50
CA ILE A 158 -3.38 -7.74 -15.91
C ILE A 158 -3.31 -6.87 -14.67
N ALA A 159 -2.55 -5.78 -14.77
CA ALA A 159 -2.47 -4.74 -13.76
C ALA A 159 -2.87 -3.39 -14.36
N GLU A 160 -3.20 -2.48 -13.46
CA GLU A 160 -3.55 -1.11 -13.79
C GLU A 160 -2.66 -0.16 -13.04
N ARG A 161 -2.06 0.77 -13.78
CA ARG A 161 -1.30 1.88 -13.21
C ARG A 161 -2.23 3.03 -12.89
N LEU A 162 -2.11 3.55 -11.69
CA LEU A 162 -2.86 4.69 -11.22
C LEU A 162 -1.91 5.73 -10.62
N GLU A 163 -2.28 7.01 -10.76
CA GLU A 163 -1.53 8.11 -10.17
C GLU A 163 -2.43 9.12 -9.47
N LEU A 164 -1.84 9.84 -8.53
CA LEU A 164 -2.45 10.93 -7.78
C LEU A 164 -1.46 12.10 -7.73
N GLU A 165 -1.89 13.26 -8.21
CA GLU A 165 -1.14 14.51 -8.08
C GLU A 165 -1.12 14.97 -6.60
N ILE A 166 0.05 15.41 -6.12
CA ILE A 166 0.25 15.80 -4.71
C ILE A 166 0.86 17.20 -4.57
#